data_AF-A0A0F8XW88-F1
#
_entry.id   AF-A0A0F8XW88-F1
#
_cell.length_a   1.000
_cell.length_b   1.000
_cell.length_c   1.000
_cell.angle_alpha   90.00
_cell.angle_beta   90.00
_cell.angle_gamma   90.00
#
_symmetry.space_group_name_H-M   'P 1'
#
loop_
_entity.id
_entity.type
_entity.pdbx_description
1 polymer ?
#
loop_
_entity_poly.entity_id
_entity_poly.type
_entity_poly.pdbx_seq_one_letter_code
_entity_poly.pdbx_strand_id
1 'polypeptide(L)'
;EIDSMYLTKVKEIFKRGLEKSLKENGYWLKSMALALRRGEDPGIIVKRAALIDRLDADIIGKAARSFLTPGRYIRVVLYPQAEE
;
A
#
# COMPACT_ATOMS: atom_id res chain seq x y z
N GLU A 1 -16.84 3.83 10.91
CA GLU A 1 -16.98 2.61 10.10
C GLU A 1 -16.39 2.88 8.73
N ILE A 2 -15.67 1.94 8.12
CA ILE A 2 -15.14 2.15 6.76
C ILE A 2 -16.29 1.87 5.79
N ASP A 3 -16.73 2.91 5.09
CA ASP A 3 -17.79 2.79 4.10
C ASP A 3 -17.35 1.87 2.94
N SER A 4 -18.22 0.90 2.64
CA SER A 4 -18.01 -0.16 1.65
C SER A 4 -17.79 0.38 0.24
N MET A 5 -18.35 1.55 -0.08
CA MET A 5 -18.13 2.23 -1.35
C MET A 5 -16.65 2.61 -1.52
N TYR A 6 -16.03 3.19 -0.48
CA TYR A 6 -14.62 3.59 -0.52
C TYR A 6 -13.70 2.37 -0.58
N LEU A 7 -14.02 1.31 0.16
CA LEU A 7 -13.26 0.06 0.11
C LEU A 7 -13.26 -0.53 -1.30
N THR A 8 -14.42 -0.60 -1.93
CA THR A 8 -14.56 -1.09 -3.32
C THR A 8 -13.74 -0.23 -4.28
N LYS A 9 -13.83 1.10 -4.17
CA LYS A 9 -13.07 2.03 -5.01
C LYS A 9 -11.56 1.82 -4.88
N VAL A 10 -11.05 1.65 -3.66
CA VAL A 10 -9.62 1.42 -3.42
C VAL A 10 -9.16 0.09 -4.01
N LYS A 11 -9.94 -0.99 -3.84
CA LYS A 11 -9.64 -2.30 -4.46
C LYS A 11 -9.50 -2.19 -5.98
N GLU A 12 -10.44 -1.51 -6.63
CA GLU A 12 -10.43 -1.35 -8.09
C GLU A 12 -9.24 -0.51 -8.58
N ILE A 13 -8.86 0.54 -7.84
CA ILE A 13 -7.65 1.31 -8.13
C ILE A 13 -6.41 0.41 -8.06
N PHE A 14 -6.28 -0.41 -7.02
CA PHE A 14 -5.14 -1.32 -6.86
C PHE A 14 -5.10 -2.40 -7.93
N LYS A 15 -6.24 -2.97 -8.33
CA LYS A 15 -6.32 -3.97 -9.40
C LYS A 15 -5.87 -3.40 -10.74
N ARG A 16 -6.38 -2.23 -11.12
CA ARG A 16 -6.01 -1.57 -12.38
C ARG A 16 -4.53 -1.19 -12.39
N GLY A 17 -4.02 -0.69 -11.26
CA GLY A 17 -2.59 -0.41 -11.10
C GLY A 17 -1.74 -1.67 -11.26
N LEU A 18 -2.13 -2.78 -10.63
CA LEU A 18 -1.45 -4.06 -10.75
C LEU A 18 -1.47 -4.59 -12.19
N GLU A 19 -2.61 -4.54 -12.87
CA GLU A 19 -2.74 -4.98 -14.27
C GLU A 19 -1.76 -4.24 -15.18
N LYS A 20 -1.66 -2.91 -15.01
CA LYS A 20 -0.68 -2.10 -15.75
C LYS A 20 0.75 -2.52 -15.40
N SER A 21 1.08 -2.62 -14.11
CA SER A 21 2.43 -2.98 -13.66
C SER A 21 2.89 -4.37 -14.13
N LEU A 22 1.98 -5.35 -14.21
CA LEU A 22 2.31 -6.69 -14.71
C LEU A 22 2.75 -6.72 -16.19
N LYS A 23 2.46 -5.65 -16.95
CA LYS A 23 2.89 -5.50 -18.35
C LYS A 23 4.28 -4.85 -18.47
N GLU A 24 4.90 -4.43 -17.37
CA GLU A 24 6.15 -3.68 -17.37
C GLU A 24 7.34 -4.51 -16.82
N ASN A 25 8.38 -4.72 -17.63
CA ASN A 25 9.58 -5.48 -17.22
C ASN A 25 10.26 -4.91 -15.96
N GLY A 26 10.26 -3.57 -15.83
CA GLY A 26 10.84 -2.89 -14.67
C GLY A 26 10.13 -3.26 -13.35
N TYR A 27 8.81 -3.49 -13.40
CA TYR A 27 8.05 -3.95 -12.24
C TYR A 27 8.47 -5.36 -11.81
N TRP A 28 8.61 -6.28 -12.76
CA TRP A 28 9.05 -7.64 -12.50
C TRP A 28 10.43 -7.67 -11.86
N LEU A 29 11.40 -6.99 -12.48
CA LEU A 29 12.78 -6.93 -11.98
C LEU A 29 12.83 -6.36 -10.55
N LYS A 30 12.18 -5.21 -10.32
CA LYS A 30 12.15 -4.57 -9.01
C LYS A 30 11.48 -5.45 -7.95
N SER A 31 10.40 -6.13 -8.31
CA SER A 31 9.64 -6.97 -7.37
C SER A 31 10.41 -8.24 -7.00
N MET A 32 11.05 -8.90 -7.97
CA MET A 32 11.88 -10.08 -7.71
C MET A 32 13.11 -9.71 -6.89
N ALA A 33 13.80 -8.62 -7.23
CA ALA A 33 14.95 -8.14 -6.47
C ALA A 33 14.56 -7.81 -5.01
N LEU A 34 13.40 -7.20 -4.79
CA LEU A 34 12.90 -6.91 -3.45
C LEU A 34 12.61 -8.19 -2.66
N ALA A 35 11.93 -9.16 -3.28
CA ALA A 35 11.61 -10.44 -2.64
C ALA A 35 12.89 -11.16 -2.20
N LEU A 36 13.88 -11.28 -3.09
CA LEU A 36 15.18 -11.86 -2.78
C LEU A 36 15.90 -11.12 -1.64
N ARG A 37 15.93 -9.79 -1.68
CA ARG A 37 16.58 -8.97 -0.64
C ARG A 37 15.93 -9.10 0.74
N ARG A 38 14.64 -9.42 0.79
CA ARG A 38 13.89 -9.59 2.05
C ARG A 38 13.76 -11.06 2.48
N GLY A 39 14.28 -12.00 1.70
CA GLY A 39 14.07 -13.44 1.92
C GLY A 39 12.60 -13.86 1.76
N GLU A 40 11.80 -13.12 1.00
CA GLU A 40 10.40 -13.43 0.71
C GLU A 40 10.28 -14.36 -0.50
N ASP A 41 9.24 -15.19 -0.52
CA ASP A 41 8.87 -16.00 -1.70
C ASP A 41 8.57 -15.08 -2.90
N PRO A 42 9.32 -15.16 -4.02
CA PRO A 42 9.05 -14.36 -5.23
C PRO A 42 7.65 -14.60 -5.81
N GLY A 43 7.03 -15.74 -5.51
CA GLY A 43 5.63 -16.05 -5.80
C GLY A 43 4.63 -15.07 -5.17
N ILE A 44 5.06 -14.21 -4.25
CA ILE A 44 4.23 -13.12 -3.72
C ILE A 44 3.72 -12.19 -4.82
N ILE A 45 4.47 -12.02 -5.92
CA ILE A 45 4.11 -11.12 -7.03
C ILE A 45 2.78 -11.53 -7.67
N VAL A 46 2.60 -12.83 -7.93
CA VAL A 46 1.38 -13.37 -8.55
C VAL A 46 0.22 -13.49 -7.55
N LYS A 47 0.53 -13.57 -6.25
CA LYS A 47 -0.48 -13.61 -5.17
C LYS A 47 -1.12 -12.24 -4.87
N ARG A 48 -0.55 -11.13 -5.39
CA ARG A 48 -1.02 -9.75 -5.10
C ARG A 48 -2.49 -9.50 -5.43
N ALA A 49 -3.01 -10.04 -6.52
CA ALA A 49 -4.42 -9.88 -6.88
C ALA A 49 -5.34 -10.45 -5.79
N ALA A 50 -5.06 -11.68 -5.35
CA ALA A 50 -5.81 -12.33 -4.27
C ALA A 50 -5.70 -11.59 -2.94
N LEU A 51 -4.56 -10.96 -2.65
CA LEU A 51 -4.38 -10.13 -1.46
C LEU A 51 -5.25 -8.86 -1.50
N ILE A 52 -5.39 -8.23 -2.68
CA ILE A 52 -6.28 -7.08 -2.86
C ILE A 52 -7.74 -7.49 -2.67
N ASP A 53 -8.14 -8.63 -3.21
CA ASP A 53 -9.52 -9.13 -3.08
C ASP A 53 -9.90 -9.41 -1.63
N ARG A 54 -8.95 -9.91 -0.84
CA ARG A 54 -9.13 -10.20 0.59
C ARG A 54 -9.16 -8.96 1.49
N LEU A 55 -8.89 -7.75 1.00
CA LEU A 55 -8.99 -6.56 1.84
C LEU A 55 -10.41 -6.37 2.37
N ASP A 56 -10.55 -6.09 3.65
CA ASP A 56 -11.83 -5.74 4.24
C ASP A 56 -11.68 -4.62 5.29
N ALA A 57 -12.82 -4.15 5.79
CA ALA A 57 -12.83 -3.05 6.76
C ALA A 57 -12.15 -3.42 8.09
N ASP A 58 -12.19 -4.68 8.50
CA ASP A 58 -11.59 -5.14 9.75
C ASP A 58 -10.06 -5.19 9.64
N ILE A 59 -9.53 -5.78 8.57
CA ILE A 59 -8.09 -5.84 8.27
C ILE A 59 -7.51 -4.41 8.22
N ILE A 60 -8.18 -3.50 7.51
CA ILE A 60 -7.73 -2.11 7.40
C ILE A 60 -7.82 -1.42 8.76
N GLY A 61 -8.92 -1.60 9.50
CA GLY A 61 -9.08 -1.04 10.84
C GLY A 61 -8.01 -1.52 11.82
N LYS A 62 -7.67 -2.81 11.79
CA LYS A 62 -6.58 -3.41 12.58
C LYS A 62 -5.24 -2.82 12.21
N ALA A 63 -4.92 -2.73 10.92
CA ALA A 63 -3.67 -2.13 10.45
C ALA A 63 -3.56 -0.65 10.87
N ALA A 64 -4.64 0.13 10.73
CA ALA A 64 -4.66 1.53 11.14
C ALA A 64 -4.35 1.69 12.64
N ARG A 65 -4.94 0.85 13.51
CA ARG A 65 -4.63 0.87 14.94
C ARG A 65 -3.18 0.50 15.27
N SER A 66 -2.59 -0.44 14.52
CA SER A 66 -1.21 -0.88 14.75
C SER A 66 -0.16 0.13 14.28
N PHE A 67 -0.42 0.82 13.17
CA PHE A 67 0.58 1.68 12.51
C PHE A 67 0.37 3.18 12.74
N LEU A 68 -0.87 3.64 12.92
CA LEU A 68 -1.21 5.06 13.11
C LEU A 68 -1.43 5.38 14.59
N THR A 69 -0.44 5.07 15.43
CA THR A 69 -0.50 5.33 16.87
C THR A 69 -0.08 6.77 17.19
N PRO A 70 -0.81 7.52 18.05
CA PRO A 70 -0.42 8.89 18.44
C PRO A 70 0.97 9.00 19.05
N GLY A 71 1.43 7.98 19.77
CA GLY A 71 2.79 7.94 20.35
C GLY A 71 3.91 7.84 19.32
N ARG A 72 3.59 7.65 18.04
CA ARG A 72 4.54 7.62 16.90
C ARG A 72 4.09 8.60 15.80
N TYR A 73 3.51 9.72 16.19
CA TYR A 73 3.10 10.79 15.28
C TYR A 73 4.03 12.00 15.43
N ILE A 74 4.63 12.43 14.32
CA ILE A 74 5.46 13.63 14.25
C ILE A 74 4.80 14.61 13.28
N ARG A 75 4.54 15.84 13.73
CA ARG A 75 4.06 16.93 12.88
C ARG A 75 5.15 17.97 12.72
N VAL A 76 5.61 18.15 11.49
CA VAL A 76 6.60 19.18 11.11
C VAL A 76 5.92 20.14 10.15
N VAL A 77 6.02 21.45 10.41
CA VAL A 77 5.46 22.50 9.56
C VAL A 77 6.59 23.47 9.22
N LEU A 78 6.82 23.69 7.93
CA LEU A 78 7.73 24.73 7.46
C LEU A 78 6.93 26.02 7.33
N TYR A 79 7.39 27.07 8.00
CA TYR A 79 6.82 28.41 7.87
C TYR A 79 7.55 29.20 6.78
N PRO A 80 6.86 30.12 6.09
CA PRO A 80 7.52 31.05 5.18
C PRO A 80 8.56 31.87 5.96
N GLN A 81 9.62 32.28 5.26
CA GLN A 81 10.59 33.23 5.82
C GLN A 81 9.87 34.55 6.09
N ALA A 82 10.02 35.10 7.30
CA ALA A 82 9.52 36.44 7.58
C ALA A 82 10.27 37.45 6.69
N GLU A 83 9.54 38.30 5.98
CA GLU A 83 10.11 39.44 5.27
C GLU A 83 10.60 40.46 6.32
N GLU A 84 11.87 40.88 6.24
CA GLU A 84 12.43 42.03 6.97
C GLU A 84 12.12 43.35 6.25
#